data_AF-A0A4P5VQ96-F1
#
_entry.id   AF-A0A4P5VQ96-F1
#
_cell.length_a   1.000
_cell.length_b   1.000
_cell.length_c   1.000
_cell.angle_alpha   90.00
_cell.angle_beta   90.00
_cell.angle_gamma   90.00
#
_symmetry.space_group_name_H-M   'P 1'
#
loop_
_entity.id
_entity.type
_entity.pdbx_description
1 polymer ?
#
loop_
_entity_poly.entity_id
_entity_poly.type
_entity_poly.pdbx_seq_one_letter_code
_entity_poly.pdbx_strand_id
1 'polypeptide(L)'
;MLFLLLVACGVMPYHRPPVPVPVPPTPEGAPPIAAIGPALAHLDKLLGTTEDVDRRDRLVELRDLLVGVQLADPKVQERVVRYAERVLAVEDRSQPFGFAESPMEMATTLDAVVEEAVPEPPKPVDVAARQLAEGHPLAAIATLDAAVGAPAGAAELRKRAVNAWATAERERVGAAFVAALAMEKGPARAAAILAVRDSLAAINARFPDNAVADDVRKHLETVEKELAAP
;
A
#
# COMPACT_ATOMS: atom_id res chain seq x y z
N MET A 1 -62.31 4.53 -33.25
CA MET A 1 -62.10 4.48 -31.79
C MET A 1 -60.60 4.40 -31.55
N LEU A 2 -60.02 5.49 -31.06
CA LEU A 2 -58.58 5.65 -30.83
C LEU A 2 -58.38 5.76 -29.31
N PHE A 3 -57.69 4.81 -28.69
CA PHE A 3 -57.37 4.85 -27.26
C PHE A 3 -55.98 5.46 -27.06
N LEU A 4 -55.96 6.72 -26.61
CA LEU A 4 -54.76 7.40 -26.12
C LEU A 4 -54.55 6.97 -24.66
N LEU A 5 -53.47 6.23 -24.38
CA LEU A 5 -53.05 5.88 -23.02
C LEU A 5 -51.88 6.79 -22.63
N LEU A 6 -52.20 7.81 -21.83
CA LEU A 6 -51.26 8.69 -21.15
C LEU A 6 -50.60 7.92 -20.00
N VAL A 7 -49.34 7.52 -20.16
CA VAL A 7 -48.50 7.02 -19.07
C VAL A 7 -47.86 8.25 -18.40
N ALA A 8 -48.36 8.61 -17.23
CA ALA A 8 -47.75 9.63 -16.39
C ALA A 8 -46.48 9.07 -15.73
N CYS A 9 -45.30 9.51 -16.18
CA CYS A 9 -44.05 9.32 -15.47
C CYS A 9 -44.07 10.13 -14.17
N GLY A 10 -44.32 9.46 -13.04
CA GLY A 10 -44.07 10.01 -11.72
C GLY A 10 -42.57 10.04 -11.43
N VAL A 11 -41.89 11.15 -11.73
CA VAL A 11 -40.53 11.43 -11.26
C VAL A 11 -40.63 11.77 -9.77
N MET A 12 -40.24 10.84 -8.89
CA MET A 12 -40.05 11.13 -7.47
C MET A 12 -38.70 11.85 -7.29
N PRO A 13 -38.67 13.11 -6.81
CA PRO A 13 -37.41 13.77 -6.47
C PRO A 13 -36.85 13.18 -5.17
N TYR A 14 -35.82 12.34 -5.28
CA TYR A 14 -35.00 11.93 -4.13
C TYR A 14 -34.08 13.08 -3.68
N HIS A 15 -34.66 14.15 -3.11
CA HIS A 15 -33.91 15.06 -2.26
C HIS A 15 -33.84 14.47 -0.86
N ARG A 16 -32.86 13.59 -0.63
CA ARG A 16 -32.40 13.31 0.73
C ARG A 16 -31.56 14.52 1.17
N PRO A 17 -31.94 15.26 2.23
CA PRO A 17 -31.04 16.26 2.78
C PRO A 17 -29.73 15.56 3.20
N PRO A 18 -28.56 16.19 2.99
CA PRO A 18 -27.30 15.60 3.42
C PRO A 18 -27.40 15.34 4.92
N VAL A 19 -27.18 14.08 5.31
CA VAL A 19 -27.03 13.73 6.72
C VAL A 19 -25.82 14.53 7.21
N PRO A 20 -25.96 15.42 8.20
CA PRO A 20 -24.81 16.14 8.73
C PRO A 20 -23.85 15.11 9.28
N VAL A 21 -22.69 14.99 8.63
CA VAL A 21 -21.60 14.15 9.11
C VAL A 21 -21.22 14.72 10.48
N PRO A 22 -21.24 13.93 11.56
CA PRO A 22 -20.81 14.41 12.86
C PRO A 22 -19.35 14.86 12.70
N VAL A 23 -19.14 16.18 12.80
CA VAL A 23 -17.81 16.76 12.88
C VAL A 23 -17.22 16.22 14.18
N PRO A 24 -16.16 15.39 14.14
CA PRO A 24 -15.55 14.92 15.36
C PRO A 24 -15.13 16.14 16.17
N PRO A 25 -15.36 16.15 17.50
CA PRO A 25 -14.96 17.27 18.33
C PRO A 25 -13.48 17.53 18.08
N THR A 26 -13.16 18.76 17.66
CA THR A 26 -11.77 19.21 17.59
C THR A 26 -11.20 19.00 18.99
N PRO A 27 -10.15 18.17 19.16
CA PRO A 27 -9.55 17.96 20.47
C PRO A 27 -8.93 19.27 20.93
N GLU A 28 -9.69 20.00 21.75
CA GLU A 28 -9.28 21.21 22.42
C GLU A 28 -8.19 20.81 23.43
N GLY A 29 -6.92 21.02 23.06
CA GLY A 29 -5.76 20.65 23.88
C GLY A 29 -4.70 19.78 23.21
N ALA A 30 -4.62 19.71 21.88
CA ALA A 30 -3.44 19.11 21.23
C ALA A 30 -2.17 19.93 21.56
N PRO A 31 -1.07 19.27 21.99
CA PRO A 31 0.19 19.96 22.30
C PRO A 31 0.73 20.69 21.06
N PRO A 32 1.51 21.76 21.26
CA PRO A 32 1.88 22.68 20.18
C PRO A 32 2.68 22.00 19.06
N ILE A 33 2.36 22.45 17.85
CA ILE A 33 2.90 22.19 16.52
C ILE A 33 4.40 22.58 16.48
N ALA A 34 5.26 21.85 17.20
CA ALA A 34 6.66 22.22 17.38
C ALA A 34 7.67 21.34 16.61
N ALA A 35 7.25 20.19 16.07
CA ALA A 35 8.19 19.19 15.55
C ALA A 35 8.55 19.34 14.06
N ILE A 36 7.73 20.01 13.24
CA ILE A 36 8.00 20.14 11.79
C ILE A 36 9.06 21.21 11.50
N GLY A 37 9.09 22.29 12.29
CA GLY A 37 9.99 23.43 12.09
C GLY A 37 11.48 23.05 12.03
N PRO A 38 12.01 22.28 13.00
CA PRO A 38 13.41 21.85 12.98
C PRO A 38 13.77 21.02 11.74
N ALA A 39 12.88 20.10 11.31
CA ALA A 39 13.11 19.27 10.13
C ALA A 39 13.12 20.10 8.84
N LEU A 40 12.22 21.08 8.70
CA LEU A 40 12.22 22.01 7.57
C LEU A 40 13.49 22.87 7.52
N ALA A 41 13.95 23.38 8.65
CA ALA A 41 15.17 24.19 8.72
C ALA A 41 16.43 23.39 8.31
N HIS A 42 16.53 22.12 8.72
CA HIS A 42 17.61 21.22 8.30
C HIS A 42 17.54 20.93 6.81
N LEU A 43 16.34 20.68 6.29
CA LEU A 43 16.11 20.43 4.87
C LEU A 43 16.49 21.64 4.00
N ASP A 44 16.11 22.85 4.41
CA ASP A 44 16.47 24.09 3.70
C ASP A 44 18.00 24.30 3.68
N LYS A 45 18.70 23.93 4.76
CA LYS A 45 20.18 23.94 4.79
C LYS A 45 20.77 22.97 3.76
N LEU A 46 20.26 21.73 3.68
CA LEU A 46 20.75 20.74 2.71
C LEU A 46 20.49 21.17 1.26
N LEU A 47 19.29 21.69 0.98
CA LEU A 47 18.91 22.24 -0.32
C LEU A 47 19.81 23.40 -0.76
N GLY A 48 20.27 24.23 0.19
CA GLY A 48 21.19 25.34 -0.09
C GLY A 48 22.61 24.90 -0.46
N THR A 49 23.00 23.66 -0.15
CA THR A 49 24.37 23.14 -0.35
C THR A 49 24.47 22.03 -1.40
N THR A 50 23.34 21.53 -1.88
CA THR A 50 23.29 20.40 -2.81
C THR A 50 23.34 20.88 -4.26
N GLU A 51 24.37 20.42 -4.99
CA GLU A 51 24.55 20.64 -6.43
C GLU A 51 24.02 19.48 -7.28
N ASP A 52 23.88 18.28 -6.68
CA ASP A 52 23.34 17.09 -7.34
C ASP A 52 21.82 17.23 -7.58
N VAL A 53 21.41 17.16 -8.85
CA VAL A 53 20.03 17.41 -9.29
C VAL A 53 19.06 16.37 -8.73
N ASP A 54 19.42 15.08 -8.80
CA ASP A 54 18.54 13.99 -8.35
C ASP A 54 18.34 14.04 -6.83
N ARG A 55 19.41 14.35 -6.10
CA ARG A 55 19.37 14.56 -4.65
C ARG A 55 18.50 15.77 -4.31
N ARG A 56 18.66 16.87 -5.02
CA ARG A 56 17.87 18.09 -4.82
C ARG A 56 16.38 17.83 -5.02
N ASP A 57 16.00 17.11 -6.07
CA ASP A 57 14.60 16.77 -6.36
C ASP A 57 13.96 15.96 -5.22
N ARG A 58 14.67 14.93 -4.71
CA ARG A 58 14.19 14.17 -3.53
C ARG A 58 14.00 15.03 -2.29
N LEU A 59 14.93 15.97 -2.03
CA LEU A 59 14.83 16.89 -0.89
C LEU A 59 13.67 17.89 -1.06
N VAL A 60 13.38 18.32 -2.29
CA VAL A 60 12.21 19.17 -2.60
C VAL A 60 10.91 18.40 -2.37
N GLU A 61 10.80 17.15 -2.83
CA GLU A 61 9.63 16.31 -2.58
C GLU A 61 9.39 16.11 -1.07
N LEU A 62 10.45 15.88 -0.30
CA LEU A 62 10.37 15.76 1.16
C LEU A 62 9.89 17.08 1.81
N ARG A 63 10.31 18.22 1.27
CA ARG A 63 9.89 19.55 1.73
C ARG A 63 8.40 19.76 1.50
N ASP A 64 7.93 19.45 0.30
CA ASP A 64 6.53 19.58 -0.07
C ASP A 64 5.65 18.65 0.77
N LEU A 65 6.13 17.43 1.06
CA LEU A 65 5.46 16.51 1.99
C LEU A 65 5.34 17.14 3.40
N LEU A 66 6.42 17.68 3.95
CA LEU A 66 6.41 18.30 5.29
C LEU A 66 5.50 19.53 5.36
N VAL A 67 5.45 20.35 4.31
CA VAL A 67 4.55 21.50 4.21
C VAL A 67 3.09 21.04 4.08
N GLY A 68 2.83 20.05 3.24
CA GLY A 68 1.48 19.53 2.99
C GLY A 68 0.82 18.91 4.23
N VAL A 69 1.61 18.39 5.17
CA VAL A 69 1.08 17.77 6.40
C VAL A 69 0.94 18.75 7.57
N GLN A 70 1.30 20.03 7.45
CA GLN A 70 1.23 21.00 8.55
C GLN A 70 -0.19 21.16 9.13
N LEU A 71 -1.21 20.96 8.30
CA LEU A 71 -2.63 21.03 8.69
C LEU A 71 -3.26 19.65 8.93
N ALA A 72 -2.48 18.57 8.82
CA ALA A 72 -2.96 17.21 9.04
C ALA A 72 -3.13 16.89 10.54
N ASP A 73 -3.72 15.74 10.85
CA ASP A 73 -3.81 15.22 12.22
C ASP A 73 -2.41 15.08 12.87
N PRO A 74 -2.24 15.43 14.16
CA PRO A 74 -0.94 15.38 14.84
C PRO A 74 -0.23 14.01 14.77
N LYS A 75 -0.95 12.89 14.76
CA LYS A 75 -0.34 11.56 14.62
C LYS A 75 0.24 11.33 13.23
N VAL A 76 -0.39 11.91 12.21
CA VAL A 76 0.13 11.89 10.83
C VAL A 76 1.36 12.77 10.75
N GLN A 77 1.33 13.96 11.34
CA GLN A 77 2.48 14.85 11.43
C GLN A 77 3.68 14.15 12.09
N GLU A 78 3.48 13.50 13.24
CA GLU A 78 4.55 12.79 13.95
C GLU A 78 5.18 11.68 13.10
N ARG A 79 4.35 10.87 12.41
CA ARG A 79 4.83 9.80 11.53
C ARG A 79 5.67 10.36 10.38
N VAL A 80 5.24 11.47 9.79
CA VAL A 80 5.90 12.10 8.65
C VAL A 80 7.20 12.78 9.08
N VAL A 81 7.22 13.48 10.22
CA VAL A 81 8.45 14.03 10.80
C VAL A 81 9.47 12.92 11.07
N ARG A 82 9.06 11.83 11.72
CA ARG A 82 9.97 10.70 11.99
C ARG A 82 10.51 10.06 10.70
N TYR A 83 9.72 10.07 9.63
CA TYR A 83 10.18 9.63 8.31
C TYR A 83 11.20 10.62 7.73
N ALA A 84 10.91 11.91 7.75
CA ALA A 84 11.80 12.95 7.27
C ALA A 84 13.16 12.94 7.99
N GLU A 85 13.17 12.80 9.32
CA GLU A 85 14.41 12.69 10.10
C GLU A 85 15.28 11.49 9.68
N ARG A 86 14.68 10.34 9.35
CA ARG A 86 15.43 9.19 8.83
C ARG A 86 16.05 9.47 7.46
N VAL A 87 15.32 10.16 6.58
CA VAL A 87 15.83 10.54 5.27
C VAL A 87 16.97 11.55 5.43
N LEU A 88 16.78 12.59 6.24
CA LEU A 88 17.81 13.60 6.54
C LEU A 88 19.09 12.95 7.09
N ALA A 89 18.98 11.98 8.00
CA ALA A 89 20.14 11.25 8.54
C ALA A 89 20.88 10.40 7.49
N VAL A 90 20.19 9.90 6.46
CA VAL A 90 20.84 9.21 5.32
C VAL A 90 21.55 10.22 4.44
N GLU A 91 20.90 11.35 4.18
CA GLU A 91 21.42 12.42 3.34
C GLU A 91 22.66 13.09 3.98
N ASP A 92 22.65 13.36 5.28
CA ASP A 92 23.82 13.88 6.01
C ASP A 92 25.03 12.95 5.88
N ARG A 93 24.83 11.62 6.02
CA ARG A 93 25.90 10.62 5.84
C ARG A 93 26.42 10.55 4.40
N SER A 94 25.59 10.96 3.45
CA SER A 94 25.91 10.96 2.01
C SER A 94 26.47 12.31 1.55
N GLN A 95 26.65 13.29 2.44
CA GLN A 95 27.38 14.50 2.06
C GLN A 95 28.83 14.12 1.74
N PRO A 96 29.37 14.59 0.60
CA PRO A 96 30.80 14.42 0.35
C PRO A 96 31.52 15.06 1.52
N PHE A 97 32.44 14.31 2.16
CA PHE A 97 33.34 14.86 3.15
C PHE A 97 34.11 16.00 2.47
N GLY A 98 33.62 17.23 2.62
CA GLY A 98 34.39 18.40 2.30
C GLY A 98 35.60 18.34 3.20
N PHE A 99 36.75 18.00 2.62
CA PHE A 99 38.04 18.21 3.25
C PHE A 99 38.16 19.72 3.47
N ALA A 100 37.60 20.21 4.57
CA ALA A 100 37.90 21.53 5.07
C ALA A 100 39.40 21.51 5.31
N GLU A 101 40.12 22.30 4.50
CA GLU A 101 41.57 22.50 4.58
C GLU A 101 41.94 22.97 5.99
N SER A 102 42.18 22.02 6.88
CA SER A 102 42.93 22.23 8.11
C SER A 102 44.39 21.93 7.78
N PRO A 103 45.33 22.85 8.07
CA PRO A 103 46.74 22.58 7.87
C PRO A 103 47.14 21.40 8.77
N MET A 104 47.59 20.33 8.10
CA MET A 104 47.95 19.05 8.66
C MET A 104 49.10 19.18 9.67
N GLU A 105 48.83 19.01 10.97
CA GLU A 105 49.82 18.42 11.86
C GLU A 105 49.76 16.91 11.66
N MET A 106 50.83 16.35 11.09
CA MET A 106 50.95 14.91 10.88
C MET A 106 51.12 14.18 12.21
N ALA A 107 49.99 13.76 12.80
CA ALA A 107 49.94 12.63 13.70
C ALA A 107 49.62 11.38 12.87
N THR A 108 50.63 10.57 12.60
CA THR A 108 50.51 9.20 12.10
C THR A 108 49.71 8.37 13.12
N THR A 109 48.39 8.34 12.99
CA THR A 109 47.57 7.26 13.54
C THR A 109 47.45 6.18 12.49
N LEU A 110 48.07 5.04 12.81
CA LEU A 110 47.94 3.80 12.06
C LEU A 110 46.46 3.52 11.79
N ASP A 111 46.21 3.33 10.50
CA ASP A 111 44.99 2.90 9.85
C ASP A 111 44.44 1.63 10.52
N ALA A 112 43.52 1.81 11.47
CA ALA A 112 42.60 0.75 11.86
C ALA A 112 41.49 0.76 10.82
N VAL A 113 41.73 0.08 9.70
CA VAL A 113 40.67 -0.31 8.76
C VAL A 113 39.70 -1.16 9.57
N VAL A 114 38.67 -0.52 10.11
CA VAL A 114 37.51 -1.22 10.65
C VAL A 114 36.92 -1.91 9.44
N GLU A 115 37.16 -3.22 9.34
CA GLU A 115 36.53 -4.10 8.37
C GLU A 115 35.03 -4.00 8.61
N GLU A 116 34.37 -3.10 7.87
CA GLU A 116 32.95 -2.84 7.99
C GLU A 116 32.25 -4.12 7.56
N ALA A 117 31.82 -4.91 8.55
CA ALA A 117 31.17 -6.18 8.33
C ALA A 117 29.95 -5.95 7.43
N VAL A 118 30.07 -6.35 6.17
CA VAL A 118 28.97 -6.27 5.21
C VAL A 118 27.81 -7.05 5.81
N PRO A 119 26.66 -6.41 6.09
CA PRO A 119 25.55 -7.12 6.70
C PRO A 119 25.15 -8.29 5.81
N GLU A 120 25.07 -9.48 6.38
CA GLU A 120 24.61 -10.66 5.64
C GLU A 120 23.24 -10.35 5.02
N PRO A 121 23.01 -10.77 3.75
CA PRO A 121 21.72 -10.57 3.12
C PRO A 121 20.63 -11.26 3.95
N PRO A 122 19.45 -10.63 4.12
CA PRO A 122 18.38 -11.19 4.92
C PRO A 122 17.93 -12.53 4.34
N LYS A 123 17.62 -13.49 5.22
CA LYS A 123 17.19 -14.81 4.78
C LYS A 123 15.83 -14.70 4.06
N PRO A 124 15.60 -15.45 2.97
CA PRO A 124 14.34 -15.37 2.20
C PRO A 124 13.08 -15.59 3.05
N VAL A 125 13.15 -16.46 4.07
CA VAL A 125 12.03 -16.72 5.00
C VAL A 125 11.68 -15.46 5.81
N ASP A 126 12.66 -14.71 6.27
CA ASP A 126 12.45 -13.49 7.06
C ASP A 126 11.84 -12.38 6.19
N VAL A 127 12.34 -12.25 4.95
CA VAL A 127 11.79 -11.32 3.96
C VAL A 127 10.32 -11.67 3.63
N ALA A 128 10.03 -12.95 3.36
CA ALA A 128 8.69 -13.41 3.06
C ALA A 128 7.73 -13.26 4.25
N ALA A 129 8.21 -13.51 5.48
CA ALA A 129 7.42 -13.33 6.70
C ALA A 129 7.03 -11.87 6.89
N ARG A 130 7.97 -10.94 6.67
CA ARG A 130 7.70 -9.50 6.70
C ARG A 130 6.68 -9.08 5.63
N GLN A 131 6.87 -9.54 4.38
CA GLN A 131 5.92 -9.27 3.29
C GLN A 131 4.50 -9.77 3.61
N LEU A 132 4.39 -10.96 4.21
CA LEU A 132 3.09 -11.49 4.62
C LEU A 132 2.45 -10.64 5.73
N ALA A 133 3.24 -10.19 6.72
CA ALA A 133 2.77 -9.30 7.79
C ALA A 133 2.33 -7.91 7.28
N GLU A 134 2.94 -7.43 6.19
CA GLU A 134 2.60 -6.19 5.51
C GLU A 134 1.39 -6.32 4.56
N GLY A 135 0.81 -7.52 4.42
CA GLY A 135 -0.34 -7.76 3.54
C GLY A 135 0.04 -7.95 2.07
N HIS A 136 1.28 -8.40 1.79
CA HIS A 136 1.79 -8.69 0.45
C HIS A 136 2.01 -10.20 0.22
N PRO A 137 0.95 -11.03 0.22
CA PRO A 137 1.10 -12.49 0.16
C PRO A 137 1.68 -12.97 -1.18
N LEU A 138 1.41 -12.32 -2.32
CA LEU A 138 2.02 -12.69 -3.61
C LEU A 138 3.52 -12.45 -3.64
N ALA A 139 3.99 -11.35 -3.03
CA ALA A 139 5.42 -11.07 -2.91
C ALA A 139 6.10 -12.12 -2.03
N ALA A 140 5.45 -12.50 -0.91
CA ALA A 140 5.93 -13.57 -0.04
C ALA A 140 6.05 -14.91 -0.78
N ILE A 141 5.03 -15.28 -1.58
CA ILE A 141 5.07 -16.51 -2.41
C ILE A 141 6.24 -16.45 -3.39
N ALA A 142 6.42 -15.35 -4.11
CA ALA A 142 7.50 -15.20 -5.09
C ALA A 142 8.89 -15.30 -4.44
N THR A 143 9.09 -14.66 -3.28
CA THR A 143 10.34 -14.74 -2.51
C THR A 143 10.64 -16.18 -2.08
N LEU A 144 9.63 -16.93 -1.63
CA LEU A 144 9.78 -18.33 -1.21
C LEU A 144 10.01 -19.28 -2.39
N ASP A 145 9.34 -19.04 -3.53
CA ASP A 145 9.51 -19.84 -4.75
C ASP A 145 10.91 -19.65 -5.36
N ALA A 146 11.53 -18.47 -5.18
CA ALA A 146 12.90 -18.19 -5.63
C ALA A 146 13.98 -18.72 -4.67
N ALA A 147 13.62 -19.13 -3.45
CA ALA A 147 14.60 -19.56 -2.44
C ALA A 147 15.16 -20.96 -2.76
N VAL A 148 16.44 -21.02 -3.15
CA VAL A 148 17.16 -22.27 -3.41
C VAL A 148 17.31 -23.07 -2.11
N GLY A 149 17.06 -24.38 -2.18
CA GLY A 149 17.29 -25.30 -1.06
C GLY A 149 16.18 -25.35 -0.01
N ALA A 150 15.00 -24.77 -0.28
CA ALA A 150 13.79 -24.85 0.55
C ALA A 150 14.08 -24.72 2.06
N PRO A 151 14.42 -23.52 2.54
CA PRO A 151 14.81 -23.32 3.94
C PRO A 151 13.73 -23.83 4.90
N ALA A 152 14.15 -24.29 6.08
CA ALA A 152 13.22 -24.82 7.09
C ALA A 152 12.07 -23.83 7.36
N GLY A 153 10.83 -24.32 7.31
CA GLY A 153 9.62 -23.50 7.47
C GLY A 153 9.12 -22.79 6.21
N ALA A 154 9.86 -22.78 5.10
CA ALA A 154 9.42 -22.13 3.85
C ALA A 154 8.11 -22.70 3.31
N ALA A 155 7.93 -24.02 3.36
CA ALA A 155 6.71 -24.68 2.86
C ALA A 155 5.46 -24.24 3.63
N GLU A 156 5.53 -24.19 4.96
CA GLU A 156 4.40 -23.78 5.80
C GLU A 156 4.12 -22.28 5.65
N LEU A 157 5.16 -21.45 5.60
CA LEU A 157 5.00 -20.02 5.35
C LEU A 157 4.38 -19.74 3.97
N ARG A 158 4.80 -20.50 2.95
CA ARG A 158 4.22 -20.43 1.60
C ARG A 158 2.75 -20.81 1.60
N LYS A 159 2.38 -21.89 2.28
CA LYS A 159 0.97 -22.31 2.44
C LYS A 159 0.14 -21.21 3.09
N ARG A 160 0.65 -20.58 4.16
CA ARG A 160 0.00 -19.44 4.80
C ARG A 160 -0.17 -18.25 3.85
N ALA A 161 0.84 -17.93 3.05
CA ALA A 161 0.77 -16.85 2.08
C ALA A 161 -0.24 -17.14 0.96
N VAL A 162 -0.28 -18.37 0.42
CA VAL A 162 -1.28 -18.80 -0.57
C VAL A 162 -2.69 -18.66 -0.01
N ASN A 163 -2.93 -19.13 1.22
CA ASN A 163 -4.24 -19.03 1.86
C ASN A 163 -4.64 -17.57 2.13
N ALA A 164 -3.71 -16.74 2.59
CA ALA A 164 -3.96 -15.31 2.80
C ALA A 164 -4.36 -14.60 1.50
N TRP A 165 -3.64 -14.87 0.40
CA TRP A 165 -3.99 -14.33 -0.91
C TRP A 165 -5.35 -14.82 -1.41
N ALA A 166 -5.59 -16.14 -1.37
CA ALA A 166 -6.81 -16.74 -1.88
C ALA A 166 -8.05 -16.25 -1.13
N THR A 167 -7.97 -16.09 0.19
CA THR A 167 -9.06 -15.52 1.00
C THR A 167 -9.34 -14.05 0.63
N ALA A 168 -8.30 -13.21 0.58
CA ALA A 168 -8.47 -11.79 0.25
C ALA A 168 -9.04 -11.60 -1.17
N GLU A 169 -8.55 -12.38 -2.12
CA GLU A 169 -9.01 -12.32 -3.50
C GLU A 169 -10.45 -12.83 -3.64
N ARG A 170 -10.81 -13.91 -2.94
CA ARG A 170 -12.20 -14.40 -2.88
C ARG A 170 -13.15 -13.33 -2.32
N GLU A 171 -12.77 -12.64 -1.25
CA GLU A 171 -13.57 -11.56 -0.65
C GLU A 171 -13.75 -10.39 -1.61
N ARG A 172 -12.66 -9.95 -2.27
CA ARG A 172 -12.70 -8.91 -3.30
C ARG A 172 -13.65 -9.28 -4.45
N VAL A 173 -13.58 -10.51 -4.93
CA VAL A 173 -14.42 -11.01 -6.03
C VAL A 173 -15.87 -11.17 -5.58
N GLY A 174 -16.11 -11.60 -4.34
CA GLY A 174 -17.46 -11.65 -3.74
C GLY A 174 -18.10 -10.27 -3.65
N ALA A 175 -17.35 -9.24 -3.24
CA ALA A 175 -17.85 -7.86 -3.24
C ALA A 175 -18.19 -7.37 -4.65
N ALA A 176 -17.37 -7.69 -5.65
CA ALA A 176 -17.65 -7.36 -7.05
C ALA A 176 -18.91 -8.07 -7.58
N PHE A 177 -19.16 -9.30 -7.17
CA PHE A 177 -20.39 -10.03 -7.51
C PHE A 177 -21.63 -9.36 -6.92
N VAL A 178 -21.60 -8.99 -5.64
CA VAL A 178 -22.70 -8.26 -5.00
C VAL A 178 -22.97 -6.92 -5.69
N ALA A 179 -21.92 -6.19 -6.05
CA ALA A 179 -22.05 -4.94 -6.81
C ALA A 179 -22.67 -5.17 -8.20
N ALA A 180 -22.28 -6.26 -8.89
CA ALA A 180 -22.87 -6.63 -10.18
C ALA A 180 -24.37 -6.98 -10.06
N LEU A 181 -24.78 -7.68 -9.00
CA LEU A 181 -26.18 -8.01 -8.76
C LEU A 181 -27.05 -6.79 -8.46
N ALA A 182 -26.47 -5.71 -7.93
CA ALA A 182 -27.16 -4.45 -7.69
C ALA A 182 -27.38 -3.62 -8.96
N MET A 183 -26.73 -3.96 -10.08
CA MET A 183 -26.94 -3.31 -11.37
C MET A 183 -28.29 -3.72 -11.98
N GLU A 184 -28.86 -2.83 -12.78
CA GLU A 184 -30.03 -3.16 -13.61
C GLU A 184 -29.72 -4.34 -14.54
N LYS A 185 -30.72 -5.19 -14.77
CA LYS A 185 -30.58 -6.32 -15.69
C LYS A 185 -30.27 -5.81 -17.10
N GLY A 186 -29.17 -6.28 -17.68
CA GLY A 186 -28.75 -5.92 -19.02
C GLY A 186 -27.30 -6.32 -19.32
N PRO A 187 -26.77 -5.92 -20.50
CA PRO A 187 -25.43 -6.31 -20.94
C PRO A 187 -24.31 -5.91 -19.98
N ALA A 188 -24.43 -4.76 -19.31
CA ALA A 188 -23.43 -4.29 -18.36
C ALA A 188 -23.34 -5.18 -17.11
N ARG A 189 -24.48 -5.60 -16.55
CA ARG A 189 -24.53 -6.56 -15.45
C ARG A 189 -23.95 -7.91 -15.87
N ALA A 190 -24.32 -8.41 -17.05
CA ALA A 190 -23.80 -9.68 -17.56
C ALA A 190 -22.27 -9.65 -17.72
N ALA A 191 -21.71 -8.57 -18.27
CA ALA A 191 -20.27 -8.38 -18.39
C ALA A 191 -19.56 -8.33 -17.03
N ALA A 192 -20.15 -7.66 -16.04
CA ALA A 192 -19.61 -7.61 -14.68
C ALA A 192 -19.61 -9.01 -14.01
N ILE A 193 -20.70 -9.77 -14.15
CA ILE A 193 -20.79 -11.15 -13.64
C ILE A 193 -19.79 -12.08 -14.36
N LEU A 194 -19.58 -11.89 -15.67
CA LEU A 194 -18.56 -12.63 -16.42
C LEU A 194 -17.14 -12.36 -15.89
N ALA A 195 -16.81 -11.10 -15.59
CA ALA A 195 -15.52 -10.75 -14.98
C ALA A 195 -15.32 -11.38 -13.58
N VAL A 196 -16.40 -11.51 -12.81
CA VAL A 196 -16.40 -12.24 -11.52
C VAL A 196 -16.10 -13.73 -11.76
N ARG A 197 -16.75 -14.38 -12.74
CA ARG A 197 -16.48 -15.78 -13.12
C ARG A 197 -15.00 -15.98 -13.43
N ASP A 198 -14.45 -15.13 -14.29
CA ASP A 198 -13.06 -15.22 -14.74
C ASP A 198 -12.08 -15.04 -13.58
N SER A 199 -12.39 -14.13 -12.65
CA SER A 199 -11.58 -13.93 -11.44
C SER A 199 -11.61 -15.15 -10.53
N LEU A 200 -12.78 -15.75 -10.26
CA LEU A 200 -12.87 -16.98 -9.46
C LEU A 200 -12.15 -18.15 -10.13
N ALA A 201 -12.29 -18.29 -11.46
CA ALA A 201 -11.61 -19.32 -12.23
C ALA A 201 -10.08 -19.15 -12.15
N ALA A 202 -9.57 -17.92 -12.18
CA ALA A 202 -8.15 -17.63 -12.03
C ALA A 202 -7.61 -17.99 -10.63
N ILE A 203 -8.37 -17.76 -9.55
CA ILE A 203 -8.00 -18.21 -8.20
C ILE A 203 -7.85 -19.74 -8.18
N ASN A 204 -8.87 -20.45 -8.69
CA ASN A 204 -8.91 -21.92 -8.68
C ASN A 204 -7.79 -22.53 -9.56
N ALA A 205 -7.50 -21.93 -10.71
CA ALA A 205 -6.43 -22.39 -11.61
C ALA A 205 -5.04 -22.17 -11.01
N ARG A 206 -4.82 -21.04 -10.31
CA ARG A 206 -3.51 -20.68 -9.77
C ARG A 206 -3.12 -21.54 -8.56
N PHE A 207 -4.07 -21.82 -7.66
CA PHE A 207 -3.84 -22.60 -6.46
C PHE A 207 -5.02 -23.56 -6.20
N PRO A 208 -5.09 -24.72 -6.89
CA PRO A 208 -6.25 -25.61 -6.79
C PRO A 208 -6.48 -26.20 -5.39
N ASP A 209 -5.41 -26.35 -4.60
CA ASP A 209 -5.44 -26.99 -3.27
C ASP A 209 -5.35 -25.99 -2.10
N ASN A 210 -5.82 -24.74 -2.31
CA ASN A 210 -5.85 -23.74 -1.25
C ASN A 210 -6.99 -23.99 -0.24
N ALA A 211 -6.91 -23.40 0.96
CA ALA A 211 -7.88 -23.62 2.03
C ALA A 211 -9.33 -23.20 1.71
N VAL A 212 -9.54 -22.34 0.69
CA VAL A 212 -10.87 -21.86 0.27
C VAL A 212 -11.28 -22.39 -1.12
N ALA A 213 -10.62 -23.44 -1.63
CA ALA A 213 -10.87 -23.95 -2.98
C ALA A 213 -12.30 -24.48 -3.18
N ASP A 214 -12.86 -25.19 -2.19
CA ASP A 214 -14.25 -25.69 -2.24
C ASP A 214 -15.26 -24.53 -2.31
N ASP A 215 -15.04 -23.46 -1.53
CA ASP A 215 -15.88 -22.27 -1.53
C ASP A 215 -15.82 -21.54 -2.87
N VAL A 216 -14.62 -21.38 -3.45
CA VAL A 216 -14.43 -20.77 -4.77
C VAL A 216 -15.19 -21.55 -5.85
N ARG A 217 -15.13 -22.90 -5.81
CA ARG A 217 -15.90 -23.75 -6.74
C ARG A 217 -17.41 -23.58 -6.58
N LYS A 218 -17.92 -23.53 -5.35
CA LYS A 218 -19.35 -23.23 -5.09
C LYS A 218 -19.78 -21.85 -5.60
N HIS A 219 -18.93 -20.84 -5.44
CA HIS A 219 -19.21 -19.50 -5.97
C HIS A 219 -19.21 -19.48 -7.50
N LEU A 220 -18.29 -20.22 -8.15
CA LEU A 220 -18.29 -20.38 -9.60
C LEU A 220 -19.61 -20.95 -10.11
N GLU A 221 -20.09 -22.05 -9.53
CA GLU A 221 -21.39 -22.63 -9.89
C GLU A 221 -22.57 -21.65 -9.72
N THR A 222 -22.50 -20.80 -8.69
CA THR A 222 -23.52 -19.78 -8.43
C THR A 222 -23.50 -18.68 -9.49
N VAL A 223 -22.31 -18.21 -9.84
CA VAL A 223 -22.09 -17.20 -10.90
C VAL A 223 -22.54 -17.73 -12.26
N GLU A 224 -22.26 -18.99 -12.57
CA GLU A 224 -22.70 -19.64 -13.81
C GLU A 224 -24.23 -19.75 -13.91
N LYS A 225 -24.91 -20.05 -12.80
CA LYS A 225 -26.38 -20.04 -12.75
C LYS A 225 -26.96 -18.65 -13.02
N GLU A 226 -26.36 -17.61 -12.46
CA GLU A 226 -26.78 -16.22 -12.72
C GLU A 226 -26.55 -15.81 -14.18
N LEU A 227 -25.46 -16.25 -14.82
CA LEU A 227 -25.21 -15.99 -16.25
C LEU A 227 -26.17 -16.73 -17.18
N ALA A 228 -26.67 -17.89 -16.76
CA ALA A 228 -27.66 -18.67 -17.52
C ALA A 228 -29.11 -18.17 -17.33
N ALA A 229 -29.35 -17.28 -16.36
CA ALA A 229 -30.67 -16.75 -16.09
C ALA A 229 -31.10 -15.70 -17.14
N PRO A 230 -32.35 -15.73 -17.62
CA PRO A 230 -32.86 -14.77 -18.61
C PRO A 230 -33.10 -13.35 -18.05
#